data_AF-A0A423XKH7-F1
#
_entry.id   AF-A0A423XKH7-F1
#
_cell.length_a   1.000
_cell.length_b   1.000
_cell.length_c   1.000
_cell.angle_alpha   90.00
_cell.angle_beta   90.00
_cell.angle_gamma   90.00
#
_symmetry.space_group_name_H-M   'P 1'
#
loop_
_entity.id
_entity.type
_entity.pdbx_description
1 polymer ?
#
loop_
_entity_poly.entity_id
_entity_poly.type
_entity_poly.pdbx_seq_one_letter_code
_entity_poly.pdbx_strand_id
1 'polypeptide(L)'
;MLPTLIRRAAREAKPSNEAWLRRIKELYPPKKVWPPDFKKLSLQEQLKYEKKYKRRLALATARPRWTKFIKLVQLFSVTSVVIYSVLFMDWGTDQQPFDDLRKSLWNAMGLEYQSSTTKPMQKIHTQALPPVK
;
A
#
# COMPACT_ATOMS: atom_id res chain seq x y z
N MET A 1 -6.33 -15.66 -12.31
CA MET A 1 -5.72 -15.99 -10.99
C MET A 1 -6.68 -16.67 -10.00
N LEU A 2 -7.99 -16.74 -10.27
CA LEU A 2 -8.97 -17.41 -9.41
C LEU A 2 -8.84 -18.96 -9.32
N PRO A 3 -8.52 -19.72 -10.39
CA PRO A 3 -8.46 -21.19 -10.28
C PRO A 3 -7.34 -21.68 -9.35
N THR A 4 -6.26 -20.89 -9.18
CA THR A 4 -5.20 -21.22 -8.22
C THR A 4 -5.58 -20.92 -6.77
N LEU A 5 -6.52 -19.99 -6.54
CA LEU A 5 -7.07 -19.71 -5.21
C LEU A 5 -8.04 -20.80 -4.77
N ILE A 6 -8.93 -21.24 -5.66
CA ILE A 6 -9.87 -22.35 -5.40
C ILE A 6 -9.10 -23.63 -5.08
N ARG A 7 -8.08 -23.95 -5.90
CA ARG A 7 -7.20 -25.12 -5.66
C ARG A 7 -6.44 -25.04 -4.34
N ARG A 8 -6.12 -23.84 -3.84
CA ARG A 8 -5.45 -23.65 -2.55
C ARG A 8 -6.42 -23.71 -1.38
N ALA A 9 -7.62 -23.18 -1.53
CA ALA A 9 -8.67 -23.28 -0.52
C ALA A 9 -9.14 -24.73 -0.35
N ALA A 10 -9.15 -25.52 -1.43
CA ALA A 10 -9.48 -26.94 -1.41
C ALA A 10 -8.31 -27.86 -0.98
N ARG A 11 -7.13 -27.32 -0.65
CA ARG A 11 -6.06 -28.15 -0.06
C ARG A 11 -6.38 -28.37 1.41
N GLU A 12 -6.72 -29.59 1.76
CA GLU A 12 -6.81 -30.05 3.14
C GLU A 12 -5.52 -29.73 3.91
N ALA A 13 -5.67 -29.30 5.16
CA ALA A 13 -4.53 -29.08 6.04
C ALA A 13 -3.78 -30.41 6.20
N LYS A 14 -2.45 -30.39 6.01
CA LYS A 14 -1.61 -31.58 6.18
C LYS A 14 -1.95 -32.23 7.53
N PRO A 15 -2.28 -33.52 7.60
CA PRO A 15 -2.69 -34.15 8.85
C PRO A 15 -1.55 -34.03 9.85
N SER A 16 -1.78 -33.28 10.94
CA SER A 16 -0.87 -33.15 12.07
C SER A 16 -0.98 -34.35 13.00
N ASN A 17 -1.08 -35.55 12.43
CA ASN A 17 -1.15 -36.77 13.21
C ASN A 17 0.26 -37.37 13.32
N GLU A 18 0.81 -37.36 14.54
CA GLU A 18 2.11 -37.95 14.87
C GLU A 18 2.22 -39.42 14.43
N ALA A 19 1.11 -40.19 14.51
CA ALA A 19 1.09 -41.59 14.08
C ALA A 19 1.32 -41.74 12.56
N TRP A 20 0.79 -40.81 11.77
CA TRP A 20 0.98 -40.80 10.31
C TRP A 20 2.43 -40.44 9.93
N LEU A 21 3.03 -39.49 10.64
CA LEU A 21 4.44 -39.12 10.45
C LEU A 21 5.39 -40.27 10.79
N ARG A 22 5.13 -41.00 11.88
CA ARG A 22 5.90 -42.19 12.27
C ARG A 22 5.83 -43.28 11.20
N ARG A 23 4.62 -43.61 10.74
CA ARG A 23 4.40 -44.61 9.69
C ARG A 23 5.15 -44.28 8.39
N ILE A 24 5.18 -43.01 7.99
CA ILE A 24 5.94 -42.58 6.80
C ILE A 24 7.45 -42.67 7.03
N LYS A 25 7.94 -42.32 8.22
CA LYS A 25 9.36 -42.40 8.55
C LYS A 25 9.87 -43.85 8.55
N GLU A 26 9.03 -44.79 8.99
CA GLU A 26 9.32 -46.24 8.94
C GLU A 26 9.32 -46.77 7.50
N LEU A 27 8.35 -46.37 6.67
CA LEU A 27 8.26 -46.79 5.26
C LEU A 27 9.37 -46.18 4.38
N TYR A 28 9.78 -44.95 4.70
CA TYR A 28 10.74 -44.18 3.91
C TYR A 28 11.82 -43.57 4.82
N PRO A 29 12.79 -44.38 5.28
CA PRO A 29 13.85 -43.86 6.14
C PRO A 29 14.68 -42.80 5.41
N PRO A 30 14.97 -41.66 6.04
CA PRO A 30 15.75 -40.60 5.42
C PRO A 30 17.20 -41.06 5.22
N LYS A 31 17.72 -40.92 3.99
CA LYS A 31 19.13 -41.25 3.67
C LYS A 31 20.15 -40.46 4.50
N LYS A 32 19.76 -39.28 5.01
CA LYS A 32 20.57 -38.42 5.86
C LYS A 32 19.72 -37.97 7.05
N VAL A 33 20.24 -38.16 8.26
CA VAL A 33 19.58 -37.71 9.49
C VAL A 33 19.64 -36.18 9.55
N TRP A 34 18.48 -35.57 9.75
CA TRP A 34 18.34 -34.14 10.05
C TRP A 34 18.04 -34.00 11.54
N PRO A 35 18.58 -33.00 12.27
CA PRO A 35 19.50 -31.94 11.86
C PRO A 35 20.94 -32.43 11.72
N PRO A 36 21.74 -31.86 10.79
CA PRO A 36 23.15 -32.15 10.73
C PRO A 36 23.87 -31.49 11.92
N ASP A 37 24.86 -32.18 12.48
CA ASP A 37 25.69 -31.66 13.55
C ASP A 37 26.57 -30.51 13.02
N PHE A 38 26.15 -29.26 13.25
CA PHE A 38 26.87 -28.06 12.78
C PHE A 38 28.33 -27.99 13.24
N LYS A 39 28.66 -28.60 14.39
CA LYS A 39 30.02 -28.64 14.94
C LYS A 39 30.98 -29.53 14.14
N LYS A 40 30.46 -30.50 13.37
CA LYS A 40 31.26 -31.44 12.57
C LYS A 40 31.39 -31.03 11.10
N LEU A 41 30.67 -29.97 10.70
CA LEU A 41 30.64 -29.44 9.34
C LEU A 41 31.80 -28.46 9.10
N SER A 42 32.36 -28.45 7.89
CA SER A 42 33.36 -27.45 7.49
C SER A 42 32.76 -26.04 7.51
N LEU A 43 33.59 -25.02 7.82
CA LEU A 43 33.17 -23.62 7.86
C LEU A 43 32.47 -23.18 6.55
N GLN A 44 32.98 -23.65 5.41
CA GLN A 44 32.39 -23.33 4.10
C GLN A 44 30.96 -23.90 3.97
N GLU A 45 30.71 -25.07 4.53
CA GLU A 45 29.38 -25.70 4.52
C GLU A 45 28.43 -25.00 5.50
N GLN A 46 28.92 -24.62 6.68
CA GLN A 46 28.15 -23.83 7.65
C GLN A 46 27.66 -22.52 7.04
N LEU A 47 28.53 -21.76 6.35
CA LEU A 47 28.16 -20.52 5.68
C LEU A 47 27.13 -20.73 4.57
N LYS A 48 27.20 -21.84 3.82
CA LYS A 48 26.18 -22.20 2.82
C LYS A 48 24.82 -22.43 3.48
N TYR A 49 24.79 -23.13 4.62
CA TYR A 49 23.56 -23.35 5.39
C TYR A 49 23.00 -22.05 5.96
N GLU A 50 23.86 -21.20 6.52
CA GLU A 50 23.45 -19.90 7.07
C GLU A 50 22.84 -19.01 5.98
N LYS A 51 23.49 -18.89 4.82
CA LYS A 51 22.95 -18.16 3.67
C LYS A 51 21.59 -18.71 3.23
N LYS A 52 21.46 -20.04 3.17
CA LYS A 52 20.19 -20.71 2.82
C LYS A 52 19.11 -20.46 3.86
N TYR A 53 19.46 -20.45 5.14
CA TYR A 53 18.57 -20.15 6.25
C TYR A 53 18.08 -18.70 6.18
N LYS A 54 18.98 -17.72 6.10
CA LYS A 54 18.66 -16.29 5.95
C LYS A 54 17.73 -16.04 4.77
N ARG A 55 17.99 -16.68 3.62
CA ARG A 55 17.10 -16.59 2.44
C ARG A 55 15.70 -17.14 2.72
N ARG A 56 15.59 -18.29 3.39
CA ARG A 56 14.29 -18.89 3.74
C ARG A 56 13.55 -18.03 4.77
N LEU A 57 14.26 -17.48 5.74
CA LEU A 57 13.70 -16.57 6.73
C LEU A 57 13.17 -15.29 6.08
N ALA A 58 13.92 -14.71 5.14
CA ALA A 58 13.47 -13.55 4.37
C ALA A 58 12.18 -13.88 3.57
N LEU A 59 12.09 -15.06 2.96
CA LEU A 59 10.88 -15.50 2.25
C LEU A 59 9.70 -15.80 3.19
N ALA A 60 9.96 -16.38 4.36
CA ALA A 60 8.93 -16.67 5.36
C ALA A 60 8.40 -15.38 6.02
N THR A 61 9.28 -14.41 6.21
CA THR A 61 8.95 -13.10 6.78
C THR A 61 8.36 -12.15 5.75
N ALA A 62 8.61 -12.38 4.45
CA ALA A 62 8.00 -11.59 3.39
C ALA A 62 6.46 -11.69 3.49
N ARG A 63 5.81 -10.56 3.76
CA ARG A 63 4.33 -10.43 3.78
C ARG A 63 3.86 -9.69 2.53
N PRO A 64 3.81 -10.35 1.35
CA PRO A 64 3.50 -9.69 0.08
C PRO A 64 2.07 -9.15 0.02
N ARG A 65 1.13 -9.70 0.80
CA ARG A 65 -0.24 -9.19 0.87
C ARG A 65 -0.31 -7.86 1.62
N TRP A 66 0.40 -7.76 2.73
CA TRP A 66 0.47 -6.54 3.54
C TRP A 66 1.13 -5.39 2.77
N THR A 67 2.26 -5.66 2.11
CA THR A 67 2.95 -4.64 1.32
C THR A 67 2.10 -4.15 0.15
N LYS A 68 1.35 -5.03 -0.52
CA LYS A 68 0.38 -4.63 -1.56
C LYS A 68 -0.73 -3.75 -1.00
N PHE A 69 -1.29 -4.11 0.16
CA PHE A 69 -2.32 -3.32 0.81
C PHE A 69 -1.82 -1.92 1.15
N ILE A 70 -0.66 -1.79 1.79
CA ILE A 70 -0.07 -0.49 2.13
C ILE A 70 0.21 0.35 0.88
N LYS A 71 0.69 -0.26 -0.21
CA LYS A 71 0.87 0.47 -1.49
C LYS A 71 -0.46 0.98 -2.06
N LEU A 72 -1.54 0.22 -1.93
CA LEU A 72 -2.86 0.65 -2.36
C LEU A 72 -3.37 1.81 -1.49
N VAL A 73 -3.20 1.71 -0.17
CA VAL A 73 -3.55 2.79 0.78
C VAL A 73 -2.73 4.05 0.50
N GLN A 74 -1.44 3.90 0.20
CA GLN A 74 -0.57 5.03 -0.16
C GLN A 74 -1.06 5.71 -1.45
N LEU A 75 -1.37 4.92 -2.49
CA LEU A 75 -1.92 5.47 -3.73
C LEU A 75 -3.25 6.19 -3.47
N PHE A 76 -4.15 5.56 -2.71
CA PHE A 76 -5.42 6.15 -2.34
C PHE A 76 -5.25 7.47 -1.58
N SER A 77 -4.33 7.53 -0.62
CA SER A 77 -4.04 8.75 0.15
C SER A 77 -3.53 9.88 -0.74
N VAL A 78 -2.56 9.60 -1.63
CA VAL A 78 -2.03 10.61 -2.56
C VAL A 78 -3.12 11.10 -3.51
N THR A 79 -3.88 10.17 -4.12
CA THR A 79 -4.97 10.52 -5.03
C THR A 79 -6.07 11.31 -4.32
N SER A 80 -6.42 10.96 -3.08
CA SER A 80 -7.43 11.69 -2.30
C SER A 80 -7.02 13.14 -2.04
N VAL A 81 -5.74 13.39 -1.71
CA VAL A 81 -5.23 14.76 -1.49
C VAL A 81 -5.24 15.56 -2.78
N VAL A 82 -4.86 14.95 -3.91
CA VAL A 82 -4.89 15.60 -5.23
C VAL A 82 -6.33 15.94 -5.65
N ILE A 83 -7.27 15.01 -5.45
CA ILE A 83 -8.68 15.28 -5.76
C ILE A 83 -9.21 16.43 -4.90
N TYR A 84 -8.87 16.45 -3.61
CA TYR A 84 -9.27 17.53 -2.70
C TYR A 84 -8.69 18.89 -3.12
N SER A 85 -7.39 18.96 -3.43
CA SER A 85 -6.74 20.22 -3.83
C SER A 85 -7.32 20.76 -5.14
N VAL A 86 -7.66 19.88 -6.07
CA VAL A 86 -8.21 20.25 -7.38
C VAL A 86 -9.69 20.61 -7.27
N LEU A 87 -10.53 19.85 -6.56
CA LEU A 87 -11.99 20.04 -6.56
C LEU A 87 -12.53 20.94 -5.46
N PHE A 88 -11.94 20.93 -4.27
CA PHE A 88 -12.55 21.54 -3.07
C PHE A 88 -11.72 22.66 -2.43
N MET A 89 -10.40 22.68 -2.66
CA MET A 89 -9.54 23.68 -2.03
C MET A 89 -9.77 25.07 -2.63
N ASP A 90 -10.14 26.03 -1.79
CA ASP A 90 -10.21 27.44 -2.15
C ASP A 90 -8.84 28.09 -1.94
N TRP A 91 -8.28 28.64 -3.02
CA TRP A 91 -6.94 29.24 -3.04
C TRP A 91 -6.97 30.74 -2.66
N GLY A 92 -8.14 31.30 -2.31
CA GLY A 92 -8.27 32.69 -1.84
C GLY A 92 -7.84 33.76 -2.86
N THR A 93 -7.65 33.37 -4.12
CA THR A 93 -7.28 34.22 -5.26
C THR A 93 -8.51 34.47 -6.13
N ASP A 94 -8.56 35.64 -6.76
CA ASP A 94 -9.68 36.14 -7.59
C ASP A 94 -10.02 35.23 -8.79
N GLN A 95 -9.04 34.43 -9.22
CA GLN A 95 -9.17 33.39 -10.24
C GLN A 95 -8.70 32.06 -9.66
N GLN A 96 -9.64 31.20 -9.28
CA GLN A 96 -9.28 29.84 -8.87
C GLN A 96 -8.73 29.06 -10.09
N PRO A 97 -7.54 28.45 -9.98
CA PRO A 97 -6.83 27.87 -11.15
C PRO A 97 -7.54 26.67 -11.78
N PHE A 98 -8.47 26.02 -11.04
CA PHE A 98 -9.17 24.81 -11.48
C PHE A 98 -10.68 25.01 -11.62
N ASP A 99 -11.16 26.25 -11.69
CA ASP A 99 -12.60 26.55 -11.67
C ASP A 99 -13.33 25.98 -12.91
N ASP A 100 -12.71 26.05 -14.09
CA ASP A 100 -13.25 25.47 -15.33
C ASP A 100 -13.33 23.94 -15.27
N LEU A 101 -12.34 23.30 -14.67
CA LEU A 101 -12.32 21.85 -14.48
C LEU A 101 -13.42 21.40 -13.50
N ARG A 102 -13.61 22.15 -12.41
CA ARG A 102 -14.69 21.92 -11.43
C ARG A 102 -16.05 22.04 -12.10
N LYS A 103 -16.29 23.15 -12.83
CA LYS A 103 -17.56 23.37 -13.55
C LYS A 103 -17.86 22.24 -14.53
N SER A 104 -16.87 21.84 -15.34
CA SER A 104 -17.04 20.73 -16.29
C SER A 104 -17.35 19.40 -15.60
N LEU A 105 -16.62 19.06 -14.52
CA LEU A 105 -16.84 17.82 -13.76
C LEU A 105 -18.18 17.78 -13.05
N TRP A 106 -18.59 18.86 -12.39
CA TRP A 106 -19.87 18.94 -11.69
C TRP A 106 -21.05 18.96 -12.66
N ASN A 107 -20.93 19.67 -13.78
CA ASN A 107 -21.94 19.64 -14.86
C ASN A 107 -22.06 18.24 -15.48
N ALA A 108 -20.95 17.53 -15.69
CA ALA A 108 -20.97 16.14 -16.15
C ALA A 108 -21.62 15.17 -15.13
N MET A 109 -21.52 15.49 -13.84
CA MET A 109 -22.22 14.77 -12.77
C MET A 109 -23.68 15.22 -12.56
N GLY A 110 -24.17 16.19 -13.36
CA GLY A 110 -25.54 16.70 -13.26
C GLY A 110 -25.81 17.55 -12.02
N LEU A 111 -24.76 18.08 -11.38
CA LEU A 111 -24.85 18.92 -10.19
C LEU A 111 -24.41 20.34 -10.54
N GLU A 112 -25.24 21.34 -10.22
CA GLU A 112 -24.94 22.74 -10.48
C GLU A 112 -23.85 23.23 -9.50
N TYR A 113 -22.67 23.56 -10.04
CA TYR A 113 -21.56 24.06 -9.23
C TYR A 113 -21.67 25.57 -9.06
N GLN A 114 -21.98 26.01 -7.83
CA GLN A 114 -22.04 27.43 -7.48
C GLN A 114 -20.65 27.91 -7.06
N SER A 115 -19.89 28.46 -8.01
CA SER A 115 -18.59 29.09 -7.77
C SER A 115 -18.74 30.27 -6.79
N SER A 116 -17.89 30.33 -5.76
CA SER A 116 -17.94 31.30 -4.65
C SER A 116 -17.54 32.75 -5.03
N THR A 117 -17.57 33.12 -6.30
CA THR A 117 -17.14 34.42 -6.89
C THR A 117 -18.03 35.62 -6.49
N THR A 118 -18.48 35.75 -5.26
CA THR A 118 -19.37 36.85 -4.82
C THR A 118 -18.89 37.62 -3.59
N LYS A 119 -17.59 37.60 -3.28
CA LYS A 119 -17.01 38.66 -2.45
C LYS A 119 -16.25 39.64 -3.35
N PRO A 120 -16.92 40.70 -3.88
CA PRO A 120 -16.17 41.80 -4.47
C PRO A 120 -15.21 42.33 -3.42
N MET A 121 -13.91 42.37 -3.72
CA MET A 121 -12.95 43.05 -2.86
C MET A 121 -13.46 44.47 -2.63
N GLN A 122 -13.64 44.86 -1.37
CA GLN A 122 -13.73 46.27 -1.02
C GLN A 122 -12.42 46.88 -1.48
N LYS A 123 -12.44 47.55 -2.64
CA LYS A 123 -11.34 48.38 -3.12
C LYS A 123 -10.97 49.25 -1.93
N ILE A 124 -9.76 49.06 -1.38
CA ILE A 124 -9.24 49.92 -0.32
C ILE A 124 -9.33 51.33 -0.90
N HIS A 125 -10.27 52.12 -0.40
CA HIS A 125 -10.39 53.51 -0.78
C HIS A 125 -9.13 54.16 -0.22
N THR A 126 -8.16 54.45 -1.10
CA THR A 126 -6.98 55.23 -0.78
C THR A 126 -7.50 56.58 -0.30
N GLN A 127 -7.68 56.72 1.01
CA GLN A 127 -8.17 57.92 1.64
C GLN A 127 -7.11 58.99 1.39
N ALA A 128 -7.40 59.91 0.47
CA ALA A 128 -6.55 61.04 0.17
C ALA A 128 -6.25 61.79 1.48
N LEU A 129 -4.96 61.95 1.79
CA LEU A 129 -4.50 62.74 2.92
C LEU A 129 -5.06 64.18 2.78
N PRO A 130 -5.64 64.75 3.86
CA PRO A 130 -6.11 66.13 3.80
C PRO A 130 -4.91 67.07 3.64
N PRO A 131 -5.01 68.12 2.79
CA PRO A 131 -3.96 69.11 2.67
C PRO A 131 -3.81 69.85 4.01
N VAL A 132 -2.60 69.83 4.54
CA VAL A 132 -2.19 70.65 5.69
C VAL A 132 -2.24 72.12 5.25
N LYS A 133 -3.06 72.91 5.94
CA LYS A 133 -3.19 74.36 5.75
C LYS A 133 -1.98 75.11 6.31
#